data_AF-A0A094E232-F1
#
_entry.id   AF-A0A094E232-F1
#
_cell.length_a   1.000
_cell.length_b   1.000
_cell.length_c   1.000
_cell.angle_alpha   90.00
_cell.angle_beta   90.00
_cell.angle_gamma   90.00
#
_symmetry.space_group_name_H-M   'P 1'
#
loop_
_entity.id
_entity.type
_entity.pdbx_description
1 polymer ?
#
loop_
_entity_poly.entity_id
_entity_poly.type
_entity_poly.pdbx_seq_one_letter_code
_entity_poly.pdbx_strand_id
1 'polypeptide(L)'
;MVESGVYSEGWGHTCSIYAIRPTIRNHSLLKRDVVINTIANLIDKSHKVSLTNPDKVILVELYQNVSGISVVGSDWETLKRYNLNEIYLPTPKPGAVAPATEAGPAPAFSAPDLATKDETHVADEKPVTKPTTVET
;
A
#
# COMPACT_ATOMS: atom_id res chain seq x y z
N MET A 1 -57.60 16.29 -7.05
CA MET A 1 -56.51 16.83 -6.21
C MET A 1 -55.91 15.68 -5.44
N VAL A 2 -54.90 15.02 -6.02
CA VAL A 2 -53.83 14.30 -5.32
C VAL A 2 -52.75 14.03 -6.37
N GLU A 3 -51.69 14.83 -6.33
CA GLU A 3 -50.47 14.60 -7.09
C GLU A 3 -49.79 13.35 -6.54
N SER A 4 -49.74 12.28 -7.34
CA SER A 4 -48.82 11.17 -7.11
C SER A 4 -47.44 11.59 -7.60
N GLY A 5 -46.69 12.25 -6.71
CA GLY A 5 -45.27 12.50 -6.89
C GLY A 5 -44.54 11.19 -7.13
N VAL A 6 -43.91 11.09 -8.31
CA VAL A 6 -42.97 10.04 -8.63
C VAL A 6 -41.76 10.25 -7.74
N TYR A 7 -41.68 9.50 -6.63
CA TYR A 7 -40.43 9.33 -5.92
C TYR A 7 -39.49 8.55 -6.84
N SER A 8 -38.62 9.26 -7.54
CA SER A 8 -37.45 8.69 -8.19
C SER A 8 -36.46 8.25 -7.12
N GLU A 9 -36.78 7.18 -6.39
CA GLU A 9 -35.74 6.39 -5.73
C GLU A 9 -35.00 5.66 -6.86
N GLY A 10 -33.89 6.26 -7.30
CA GLY A 10 -33.04 5.74 -8.36
C GLY A 10 -32.34 4.46 -7.97
N TRP A 11 -33.07 3.34 -7.87
CA TRP A 11 -32.52 1.99 -7.96
C TRP A 11 -32.31 1.63 -9.44
N GLY A 12 -31.65 2.53 -10.17
CA GLY A 12 -30.99 2.14 -11.40
C GLY A 12 -29.67 1.49 -10.98
N HIS A 13 -29.51 0.19 -11.24
CA HIS A 13 -28.18 -0.41 -11.22
C HIS A 13 -27.36 0.31 -12.30
N THR A 14 -26.66 1.38 -11.92
CA THR A 14 -25.83 2.12 -12.86
C THR A 14 -24.66 1.22 -13.22
N CYS A 15 -24.52 0.97 -14.51
CA CYS A 15 -23.36 0.29 -15.07
C CYS A 15 -22.09 1.01 -14.57
N SER A 16 -21.44 0.41 -13.59
CA SER A 16 -20.25 0.94 -12.96
C SER A 16 -19.01 0.36 -13.62
N ILE A 17 -18.03 1.21 -13.88
CA ILE A 17 -16.69 0.77 -14.28
C ILE A 17 -15.89 0.49 -13.01
N TYR A 18 -15.31 -0.71 -12.91
CA TYR A 18 -14.61 -1.13 -11.69
C TYR A 18 -13.20 -1.65 -11.93
N ALA A 19 -12.39 -1.60 -10.87
CA ALA A 19 -11.07 -2.24 -10.80
C ALA A 19 -10.95 -3.07 -9.51
N ILE A 20 -10.33 -4.24 -9.61
CA ILE A 20 -10.03 -5.09 -8.44
C ILE A 20 -8.54 -4.95 -8.14
N ARG A 21 -8.20 -4.57 -6.91
CA ARG A 21 -6.82 -4.38 -6.44
C ARG A 21 -6.56 -5.24 -5.21
N PRO A 22 -6.03 -6.45 -5.40
CA PRO A 22 -5.61 -7.29 -4.29
C PRO A 22 -4.20 -6.92 -3.81
N THR A 23 -4.04 -6.88 -2.50
CA THR A 23 -2.78 -6.70 -1.77
C THR A 23 -2.57 -7.95 -0.91
N ILE A 24 -1.53 -8.71 -1.23
CA ILE A 24 -1.21 -9.98 -0.55
C ILE A 24 -0.01 -9.75 0.35
N ARG A 25 -0.17 -9.97 1.65
CA ARG A 25 0.87 -9.84 2.67
C ARG A 25 1.00 -11.14 3.44
N ASN A 26 2.19 -11.73 3.44
CA ASN A 26 2.49 -12.95 4.21
C ASN A 26 1.47 -14.09 3.99
N HIS A 27 1.06 -14.29 2.73
CA HIS A 27 0.10 -15.32 2.33
C HIS A 27 0.52 -15.93 0.98
N SER A 28 0.52 -17.27 0.89
CA SER A 28 1.05 -18.01 -0.27
C SER A 28 0.05 -18.95 -0.94
N LEU A 29 -1.10 -19.24 -0.31
CA LEU A 29 -2.08 -20.20 -0.83
C LEU A 29 -2.95 -19.63 -1.95
N LEU A 30 -3.51 -18.43 -1.75
CA LEU A 30 -4.33 -17.75 -2.76
C LEU A 30 -3.46 -16.81 -3.57
N LYS A 31 -3.37 -17.10 -4.86
CA LYS A 31 -2.72 -16.24 -5.85
C LYS A 31 -3.65 -15.09 -6.24
N ARG A 32 -3.03 -13.98 -6.63
CA ARG A 32 -3.71 -12.77 -7.11
C ARG A 32 -4.77 -13.07 -8.18
N ASP A 33 -4.43 -13.85 -9.19
CA ASP A 33 -5.33 -14.10 -10.33
C ASP A 33 -6.58 -14.88 -9.93
N VAL A 34 -6.43 -15.82 -8.99
CA VAL A 34 -7.56 -16.59 -8.46
C VAL A 34 -8.55 -15.65 -7.77
N VAL A 35 -8.04 -14.71 -6.95
CA VAL A 35 -8.86 -13.72 -6.26
C VAL A 35 -9.57 -12.80 -7.25
N ILE A 36 -8.84 -12.24 -8.22
CA ILE A 36 -9.39 -11.33 -9.23
C ILE A 36 -10.49 -12.03 -10.03
N ASN A 37 -10.22 -13.23 -10.55
CA ASN A 37 -11.18 -13.96 -11.38
C ASN A 37 -12.42 -14.38 -10.58
N THR A 38 -12.24 -14.82 -9.32
CA THR A 38 -13.35 -15.20 -8.46
C THR A 38 -14.28 -14.01 -8.22
N ILE A 39 -13.73 -12.85 -7.87
CA ILE A 39 -14.52 -11.64 -7.62
C ILE A 39 -15.17 -11.14 -8.92
N ALA A 40 -14.44 -11.11 -10.04
CA ALA A 40 -14.98 -10.68 -11.33
C ALA A 40 -16.14 -11.56 -11.80
N ASN A 41 -16.10 -12.87 -11.52
CA ASN A 41 -17.18 -13.81 -11.86
C ASN A 41 -18.42 -13.65 -10.98
N LEU A 42 -18.29 -13.08 -9.77
CA LEU A 42 -19.41 -12.81 -8.88
C LEU A 42 -20.13 -11.49 -9.21
N ILE A 43 -19.48 -10.60 -9.96
CA ILE A 43 -20.03 -9.31 -10.36
C ILE A 43 -20.90 -9.50 -11.60
N ASP A 44 -22.07 -8.84 -11.63
CA ASP A 44 -22.95 -8.87 -12.80
C ASP A 44 -22.24 -8.39 -14.07
N LYS A 45 -22.54 -9.05 -15.20
CA LYS A 45 -21.97 -8.73 -16.53
C LYS A 45 -22.31 -7.32 -17.02
N SER A 46 -23.24 -6.63 -16.37
CA SER A 46 -23.55 -5.24 -16.66
C SER A 46 -22.40 -4.29 -16.30
N HIS A 47 -21.50 -4.69 -15.40
CA HIS A 47 -20.36 -3.87 -14.98
C HIS A 47 -19.13 -4.13 -15.85
N LYS A 48 -18.34 -3.09 -16.12
CA LYS A 48 -17.16 -3.19 -16.99
C LYS A 48 -15.87 -3.06 -16.19
N VAL A 49 -14.91 -3.95 -16.43
CA VAL A 49 -13.57 -3.84 -15.83
C VAL A 49 -12.73 -2.79 -16.57
N SER A 50 -12.11 -1.88 -15.83
CA SER A 50 -11.14 -0.90 -16.36
C SER A 50 -10.06 -0.65 -15.32
N LEU A 51 -8.79 -0.79 -15.71
CA LEU A 51 -7.64 -0.62 -14.81
C LEU A 51 -7.12 0.82 -14.76
N THR A 52 -7.55 1.67 -15.71
CA THR A 52 -7.00 3.03 -15.89
C THR A 52 -7.79 4.07 -15.11
N ASN A 53 -9.12 4.09 -15.27
CA ASN A 53 -10.01 5.06 -14.62
C ASN A 53 -11.30 4.35 -14.18
N PRO A 54 -11.29 3.70 -13.01
CA PRO A 54 -12.48 3.06 -12.44
C PRO A 54 -13.34 4.04 -11.62
N ASP A 55 -14.66 3.89 -11.69
CA ASP A 55 -15.63 4.62 -10.83
C ASP A 55 -15.72 4.02 -9.43
N LYS A 56 -15.37 2.74 -9.32
CA LYS A 56 -15.36 1.94 -8.10
C LYS A 56 -14.09 1.10 -8.06
N VAL A 57 -13.41 1.10 -6.92
CA VAL A 57 -12.26 0.22 -6.69
C VAL A 57 -12.63 -0.78 -5.60
N ILE A 58 -12.38 -2.06 -5.87
CA ILE A 58 -12.53 -3.14 -4.90
C ILE A 58 -11.15 -3.45 -4.36
N LEU A 59 -10.90 -3.09 -3.11
CA LEU A 59 -9.66 -3.40 -2.41
C LEU A 59 -9.83 -4.73 -1.72
N VAL A 60 -8.83 -5.60 -1.89
CA VAL A 60 -8.80 -6.90 -1.23
C VAL A 60 -7.48 -7.04 -0.51
N GLU A 61 -7.50 -7.10 0.81
CA GLU A 61 -6.30 -7.32 1.62
C GLU A 61 -6.29 -8.76 2.11
N LEU A 62 -5.24 -9.50 1.76
CA LEU A 62 -5.00 -10.84 2.28
C LEU A 62 -3.82 -10.78 3.23
N TYR A 63 -4.07 -11.03 4.52
CA TYR A 63 -3.04 -11.08 5.55
C TYR A 63 -3.19 -12.35 6.39
N GLN A 64 -2.17 -13.21 6.32
CA GLN A 64 -2.20 -14.54 6.95
C GLN A 64 -3.47 -15.30 6.56
N ASN A 65 -4.36 -15.60 7.51
CA ASN A 65 -5.62 -16.30 7.32
C ASN A 65 -6.85 -15.37 7.20
N VAL A 66 -6.65 -14.06 7.11
CA VAL A 66 -7.73 -13.06 7.06
C VAL A 66 -7.79 -12.40 5.69
N SER A 67 -9.01 -12.22 5.19
CA SER A 67 -9.31 -11.41 4.00
C SER A 67 -10.18 -10.21 4.37
N GLY A 68 -9.68 -8.99 4.13
CA GLY A 68 -10.45 -7.76 4.18
C GLY A 68 -10.89 -7.35 2.78
N ILE A 69 -12.15 -6.95 2.61
CA ILE A 69 -12.70 -6.45 1.33
C ILE A 69 -13.36 -5.10 1.58
N SER A 70 -13.07 -4.11 0.74
CA SER A 70 -13.77 -2.82 0.74
C SER A 70 -14.05 -2.34 -0.68
N VAL A 71 -15.18 -1.65 -0.84
CA VAL A 71 -15.57 -1.01 -2.10
C VAL A 71 -15.52 0.48 -1.89
N VAL A 72 -14.67 1.16 -2.65
CA VAL A 72 -14.41 2.60 -2.54
C VAL A 72 -14.75 3.31 -3.85
N GLY A 73 -14.95 4.62 -3.77
CA GLY A 73 -15.21 5.47 -4.93
C GLY A 73 -13.96 5.72 -5.77
N SER A 74 -14.14 6.55 -6.81
CA SER A 74 -13.08 6.99 -7.72
C SER A 74 -12.07 7.93 -7.05
N ASP A 75 -12.46 8.57 -5.95
CA ASP A 75 -11.62 9.41 -5.09
C ASP A 75 -10.49 8.62 -4.42
N TRP A 76 -10.60 7.30 -4.31
CA TRP A 76 -9.54 6.47 -3.74
C TRP A 76 -8.18 6.64 -4.44
N GLU A 77 -8.16 6.78 -5.78
CA GLU A 77 -6.90 6.85 -6.54
C GLU A 77 -6.11 8.13 -6.23
N THR A 78 -6.80 9.22 -5.89
CA THR A 78 -6.19 10.48 -5.46
C THR A 78 -5.88 10.45 -3.97
N LEU A 79 -6.81 9.95 -3.15
CA LEU A 79 -6.72 9.98 -1.69
C LEU A 79 -5.64 9.04 -1.12
N LYS A 80 -5.35 7.91 -1.78
CA LYS A 80 -4.40 6.89 -1.28
C LYS A 80 -2.97 7.37 -1.03
N ARG A 81 -2.57 8.53 -1.56
CA ARG A 81 -1.20 9.07 -1.44
C ARG A 81 -1.06 10.06 -0.29
N TYR A 82 -2.16 10.54 0.27
CA TYR A 82 -2.12 11.51 1.34
C TYR A 82 -1.82 10.84 2.68
N ASN A 83 -1.03 11.52 3.50
CA ASN A 83 -0.76 11.10 4.86
C ASN A 83 -1.95 11.49 5.75
N LEU A 84 -2.59 10.49 6.36
CA LEU A 84 -3.70 10.73 7.29
C LEU A 84 -3.26 11.57 8.50
N ASN A 85 -1.98 11.57 8.88
CA ASN A 85 -1.51 12.37 10.02
C ASN A 85 -1.70 13.89 9.81
N GLU A 86 -1.68 14.36 8.57
CA GLU A 86 -1.84 15.78 8.23
C GLU A 86 -3.27 16.29 8.45
N ILE A 87 -4.28 15.40 8.42
CA ILE A 87 -5.68 15.81 8.63
C ILE A 87 -5.98 16.14 10.09
N TYR A 88 -5.11 15.71 11.03
CA TYR A 88 -5.25 15.98 12.46
C TYR A 88 -4.50 17.24 12.88
N LEU A 89 -3.63 17.77 12.02
CA LEU A 89 -2.97 19.04 12.29
C LEU A 89 -3.98 20.16 12.06
N PRO A 90 -4.17 21.07 13.02
CA PRO A 90 -5.03 22.23 12.80
C PRO A 90 -4.46 23.00 11.61
N THR A 91 -5.27 23.13 10.54
CA THR A 91 -4.89 23.92 9.37
C THR A 91 -4.48 25.30 9.85
N PRO A 92 -3.24 25.75 9.61
CA PRO A 92 -2.83 27.10 9.97
C PRO A 92 -3.83 28.07 9.35
N LYS A 93 -4.51 28.85 10.20
CA LYS A 93 -5.51 29.82 9.76
C LYS A 93 -4.84 30.76 8.75
N PRO A 94 -5.40 30.97 7.54
CA PRO A 94 -4.84 31.92 6.59
C PRO A 94 -4.92 33.32 7.19
N GLY A 95 -3.81 33.81 7.75
CA GLY A 95 -3.76 35.10 8.43
C GLY A 95 -2.97 35.11 9.74
N ALA A 96 -1.74 34.60 9.75
CA ALA A 96 -0.73 34.98 10.74
C ALA A 96 0.66 34.82 10.10
N VAL A 97 1.00 35.73 9.20
CA VAL A 97 2.40 35.98 8.84
C VAL A 97 2.95 36.90 9.93
N ALA A 98 3.86 36.37 10.77
CA ALA A 98 4.77 37.15 11.61
C ALA A 98 6.12 36.41 11.68
N PRO A 99 7.24 37.15 11.75
CA PRO A 99 8.32 37.02 10.79
C PRO A 99 9.43 36.05 11.20
N ALA A 100 10.20 35.63 10.20
CA ALA A 100 11.46 34.93 10.34
C ALA A 100 12.39 35.61 11.34
N THR A 101 12.96 34.82 12.26
CA THR A 101 14.24 35.13 12.89
C THR A 101 15.19 34.00 12.55
N GLU A 102 16.05 34.26 11.58
CA GLU A 102 17.30 33.56 11.39
C GLU A 102 18.28 33.94 12.52
N ALA A 103 18.96 32.94 13.08
CA ALA A 103 20.43 32.88 13.26
C ALA A 103 20.84 32.18 14.58
N GLY A 104 21.55 31.06 14.43
CA GLY A 104 22.36 30.44 15.49
C GLY A 104 22.56 28.93 15.28
N PRO A 105 23.78 28.43 15.03
CA PRO A 105 24.02 27.12 14.41
C PRO A 105 23.82 25.95 15.38
N ALA A 106 23.21 24.90 14.86
CA ALA A 106 23.06 23.61 15.53
C ALA A 106 24.43 22.98 15.85
N PRO A 107 24.65 22.39 17.05
CA PRO A 107 25.76 21.48 17.25
C PRO A 107 25.51 20.24 16.41
N ALA A 108 26.50 19.90 15.58
CA ALA A 108 26.52 18.70 14.76
C ALA A 108 26.30 17.45 15.63
N PHE A 109 25.19 16.75 15.42
CA PHE A 109 25.06 15.38 15.89
C PHE A 109 25.89 14.49 14.96
N SER A 110 27.17 14.36 15.31
CA SER A 110 28.07 13.39 14.69
C SER A 110 27.53 11.98 14.96
N ALA A 111 27.28 11.24 13.88
CA ALA A 111 27.03 9.81 13.93
C ALA A 111 28.20 9.09 14.62
N PRO A 112 27.97 8.16 15.56
CA PRO A 112 28.97 7.16 15.87
C PRO A 112 28.80 5.97 14.93
N ASP A 113 29.64 5.98 13.89
CA ASP A 113 30.07 4.78 13.17
C ASP A 113 30.80 3.87 14.18
N LEU A 114 30.20 2.72 14.50
CA LEU A 114 30.82 1.73 15.39
C LEU A 114 31.72 0.80 14.57
N ALA A 115 32.83 1.33 14.10
CA ALA A 115 33.98 0.55 13.66
C ALA A 115 35.13 0.77 14.64
N THR A 116 35.27 -0.12 15.63
CA THR A 116 36.54 -0.26 16.37
C THR A 116 37.25 -1.48 15.83
N LYS A 117 38.25 -1.21 14.99
CA LYS A 117 39.34 -2.13 14.66
C LYS A 117 40.48 -1.75 15.60
N ASP A 118 40.84 -2.64 16.52
CA ASP A 118 42.17 -2.63 17.12
C ASP A 118 42.82 -3.98 16.78
N GLU A 119 44.06 -3.83 16.33
CA GLU A 119 45.02 -4.75 15.75
C GLU A 119 45.45 -5.83 16.77
N THR A 120 46.17 -6.91 16.51
CA THR A 120 46.69 -7.72 15.40
C THR A 120 47.27 -8.95 16.11
N HIS A 121 47.17 -10.15 15.54
CA HIS A 121 48.33 -11.04 15.56
C HIS A 121 48.34 -11.93 14.32
N VAL A 122 49.51 -11.94 13.71
CA VAL A 122 49.90 -12.52 12.43
C VAL A 122 50.33 -13.98 12.63
N ALA A 123 49.93 -14.85 11.71
CA ALA A 123 50.67 -16.01 11.16
C ALA A 123 49.66 -16.78 10.27
N ASP A 124 49.63 -16.56 8.95
CA ASP A 124 50.46 -17.21 7.93
C ASP A 124 50.42 -18.75 8.02
N GLU A 125 49.65 -19.42 7.14
CA GLU A 125 50.17 -20.32 6.09
C GLU A 125 48.99 -20.92 5.27
N LYS A 126 49.24 -21.26 4.00
CA LYS A 126 48.26 -21.65 2.96
C LYS A 126 48.37 -23.19 2.67
N PRO A 127 47.74 -23.77 1.62
CA PRO A 127 46.70 -24.82 1.67
C PRO A 127 47.13 -26.24 1.20
N VAL A 128 46.37 -27.32 1.52
CA VAL A 128 46.42 -28.63 0.78
C VAL A 128 45.26 -29.58 1.21
N THR A 129 44.24 -29.80 0.34
CA THR A 129 43.86 -31.01 -0.45
C THR A 129 42.91 -32.05 0.19
N LYS A 130 41.97 -32.53 -0.67
CA LYS A 130 40.96 -33.61 -0.48
C LYS A 130 41.58 -35.01 -0.26
N PRO A 131 40.79 -36.00 0.22
CA PRO A 131 40.38 -37.12 -0.67
C PRO A 131 38.89 -37.54 -0.45
N THR A 132 38.10 -37.77 -1.51
CA THR A 132 37.77 -39.07 -2.15
C THR A 132 37.08 -40.09 -1.23
N THR A 133 35.84 -40.47 -1.55
CA THR A 133 35.26 -41.78 -1.21
C THR A 133 34.50 -42.30 -2.42
N VAL A 134 34.84 -43.53 -2.79
CA VAL A 134 34.31 -44.34 -3.89
C VAL A 134 33.57 -45.52 -3.26
N GLU A 135 32.43 -45.88 -3.87
CA GLU A 135 31.71 -47.17 -3.88
C GLU A 135 31.19 -47.83 -2.59
N THR A 136 29.92 -48.22 -2.65
CA THR A 136 29.49 -49.63 -2.58
C THR A 136 28.27 -49.81 -3.48
#